data_AF-A0A7C5KV86-F1
#
_entry.id   AF-A0A7C5KV86-F1
#
_cell.length_a   1.000
_cell.length_b   1.000
_cell.length_c   1.000
_cell.angle_alpha   90.00
_cell.angle_beta   90.00
_cell.angle_gamma   90.00
#
_symmetry.space_group_name_H-M   'P 1'
#
loop_
_entity.id
_entity.type
_entity.pdbx_description
1 polymer ?
#
loop_
_entity_poly.entity_id
_entity_poly.type
_entity_poly.pdbx_seq_one_letter_code
_entity_poly.pdbx_strand_id
1 'polypeptide(L)' 'APNPIEAIRFRMDQYDLKDKDLVPFIGQSGRVSEILNFKRKLTLSMIRKLHAGLEIPTESLIQDYELKN' A
#
# COMPACT_ATOMS: atom_id res chain seq x y z
N ALA A 1 -7.82 -12.93 5.70
CA ALA A 1 -7.49 -11.53 6.01
C ALA A 1 -7.36 -10.78 4.68
N PRO A 2 -7.75 -9.50 4.59
CA PRO A 2 -7.65 -8.76 3.33
C PRO A 2 -6.20 -8.68 2.87
N ASN A 3 -6.01 -8.69 1.55
CA ASN A 3 -4.69 -8.51 0.95
C ASN A 3 -4.14 -7.11 1.31
N PRO A 4 -2.83 -6.92 1.57
CA PRO A 4 -2.29 -5.58 1.86
C PRO A 4 -2.65 -4.53 0.82
N ILE A 5 -2.73 -4.90 -0.45
CA ILE A 5 -3.11 -3.99 -1.53
C ILE A 5 -4.59 -3.61 -1.46
N GLU A 6 -5.46 -4.55 -1.06
CA GLU A 6 -6.88 -4.26 -0.82
C GLU A 6 -7.07 -3.34 0.38
N ALA A 7 -6.31 -3.55 1.46
CA ALA A 7 -6.33 -2.66 2.62
C ALA A 7 -5.91 -1.22 2.26
N ILE A 8 -4.90 -1.07 1.41
CA ILE A 8 -4.49 0.23 0.87
C ILE A 8 -5.60 0.83 0.02
N ARG A 9 -6.18 0.08 -0.92
CA ARG A 9 -7.26 0.59 -1.80
C ARG A 9 -8.51 0.97 -1.02
N PHE A 10 -8.88 0.18 -0.03
CA PHE A 10 -9.99 0.50 0.88
C PHE A 10 -9.73 1.82 1.61
N ARG A 11 -8.51 2.00 2.13
CA ARG A 11 -8.13 3.27 2.75
C ARG A 11 -8.13 4.44 1.76
N MET A 12 -7.71 4.22 0.52
CA MET A 12 -7.76 5.25 -0.51
C MET A 12 -9.21 5.68 -0.79
N ASP A 13 -10.13 4.72 -0.92
CA ASP A 13 -11.55 4.99 -1.16
C ASP A 13 -12.18 5.81 -0.03
N GLN A 14 -11.90 5.45 1.23
CA GLN A 14 -12.42 6.17 2.40
C GLN A 14 -11.98 7.64 2.49
N TYR A 15 -10.82 7.97 1.94
CA TYR A 15 -10.22 9.30 2.03
C TYR A 15 -10.11 10.01 0.67
N ASP A 16 -10.75 9.49 -0.38
CA ASP A 16 -10.68 9.97 -1.77
C ASP A 16 -9.23 10.20 -2.26
N LEU A 17 -8.33 9.29 -1.89
CA LEU A 17 -6.91 9.37 -2.23
C LEU A 17 -6.65 8.83 -3.63
N LYS A 18 -5.73 9.46 -4.34
CA LYS A 18 -5.22 9.02 -5.64
C LYS A 18 -3.84 8.40 -5.48
N ASP A 19 -3.38 7.66 -6.48
CA ASP A 19 -2.06 7.01 -6.47
C ASP A 19 -0.92 8.00 -6.12
N LYS A 20 -1.00 9.24 -6.63
CA LYS A 20 -0.02 10.29 -6.33
C LYS A 20 0.07 10.64 -4.84
N ASP A 21 -1.01 10.46 -4.10
CA ASP A 21 -1.09 10.79 -2.67
C ASP A 21 -0.42 9.69 -1.82
N LEU A 22 -0.12 8.53 -2.40
CA LEU A 22 0.67 7.49 -1.76
C LEU A 22 2.18 7.70 -1.85
N VAL A 23 2.63 8.68 -2.62
CA VAL A 23 4.06 8.97 -2.84
C VAL A 23 4.85 9.18 -1.53
N PRO A 24 4.32 9.90 -0.52
CA PRO A 24 5.03 10.07 0.76
C PRO A 24 5.28 8.75 1.50
N PHE A 25 4.41 7.76 1.33
CA PHE A 25 4.46 6.49 2.05
C PHE A 25 5.25 5.42 1.29
N ILE A 26 5.09 5.37 -0.03
CA ILE A 26 5.64 4.31 -0.88
C ILE A 26 6.91 4.77 -1.64
N GLY A 27 6.97 6.05 -2.02
CA GLY A 27 8.03 6.64 -2.85
C GLY A 27 7.50 7.06 -4.22
N GLN A 28 8.37 7.08 -5.23
CA GLN A 28 8.04 7.59 -6.57
C GLN A 28 6.78 6.93 -7.18
N SER A 29 6.07 7.66 -8.05
CA SER A 29 4.81 7.23 -8.68
C SER A 29 4.90 5.87 -9.39
N GLY A 30 6.03 5.59 -10.07
CA GLY A 30 6.26 4.28 -10.69
C GLY A 30 6.21 3.13 -9.67
N ARG A 31 6.79 3.34 -8.48
CA ARG A 31 6.74 2.35 -7.40
C ARG A 31 5.36 2.19 -6.80
N VAL A 32 4.60 3.28 -6.67
CA VAL A 32 3.19 3.21 -6.25
C VAL A 32 2.42 2.30 -7.20
N SER A 33 2.52 2.55 -8.51
CA SER A 33 1.85 1.75 -9.53
C SER A 33 2.30 0.29 -9.49
N GLU A 34 3.60 0.01 -9.36
CA GLU A 34 4.12 -1.35 -9.22
C GLU A 34 3.49 -2.08 -8.03
N ILE A 35 3.39 -1.44 -6.87
CA ILE A 35 2.84 -2.06 -5.66
C ILE A 35 1.32 -2.28 -5.80
N LEU A 36 0.58 -1.25 -6.24
CA LEU A 36 -0.88 -1.34 -6.42
C LEU A 36 -1.30 -2.36 -7.49
N ASN A 37 -0.39 -2.71 -8.40
CA ASN A 37 -0.56 -3.72 -9.44
C ASN A 37 0.14 -5.05 -9.14
N PHE A 38 0.57 -5.29 -7.88
CA PHE A 38 1.19 -6.55 -7.46
C PHE A 38 2.51 -6.89 -8.19
N LYS A 39 3.20 -5.90 -8.77
CA LYS A 39 4.51 -6.09 -9.41
C LYS A 39 5.66 -5.96 -8.43
N ARG A 40 5.40 -5.46 -7.22
CA ARG A 40 6.38 -5.28 -6.15
C ARG A 40 5.77 -5.52 -4.77
N LYS A 41 6.55 -6.14 -3.88
CA LYS A 41 6.22 -6.32 -2.46
C LYS A 41 6.37 -5.00 -1.69
N LEU A 42 5.54 -4.79 -0.67
CA LEU A 42 5.75 -3.77 0.34
C LEU A 42 7.02 -4.06 1.13
N THR A 43 7.79 -3.01 1.44
CA THR A 43 8.92 -3.09 2.36
C THR A 43 8.46 -2.73 3.77
N LEU A 44 9.20 -3.17 4.80
CA LEU A 44 8.90 -2.80 6.19
C LEU A 44 8.85 -1.28 6.41
N SER A 45 9.69 -0.52 5.70
CA SER A 45 9.66 0.95 5.75
C SER A 45 8.36 1.53 5.20
N MET A 46 7.86 0.99 4.09
CA MET A 46 6.56 1.40 3.52
C MET A 46 5.41 1.03 4.45
N ILE A 47 5.43 -0.18 5.03
CA ILE A 47 4.41 -0.63 5.98
C ILE A 47 4.31 0.34 7.17
N ARG A 48 5.46 0.70 7.76
CA ARG A 48 5.50 1.67 8.87
C ARG A 48 4.94 3.04 8.49
N LYS A 49 5.29 3.54 7.29
CA LYS A 49 4.80 4.83 6.80
C LYS A 49 3.31 4.82 6.48
N LEU A 50 2.80 3.75 5.86
CA LEU A 50 1.38 3.56 5.56
C LEU A 50 0.57 3.47 6.85
N HIS A 51 1.05 2.73 7.84
CA HIS A 51 0.42 2.66 9.15
C HIS A 51 0.38 4.03 9.84
N ALA A 52 1.53 4.71 9.93
CA ALA A 52 1.62 5.99 10.63
C ALA A 52 0.88 7.13 9.93
N GLY A 53 0.87 7.15 8.60
CA GLY A 53 0.32 8.26 7.81
C GLY A 53 -1.11 8.06 7.35
N LEU A 54 -1.55 6.81 7.17
CA LEU A 54 -2.89 6.48 6.70
C LEU A 54 -3.66 5.61 7.68
N GLU A 55 -3.15 5.36 8.89
CA GLU A 55 -3.80 4.58 9.97
C GLU A 55 -4.30 3.19 9.52
N ILE A 56 -3.63 2.58 8.53
CA ILE A 56 -3.93 1.22 8.09
C ILE A 56 -3.38 0.24 9.13
N PRO A 57 -4.18 -0.71 9.66
CA PRO A 57 -3.69 -1.67 10.65
C PRO A 57 -2.48 -2.45 10.13
N THR A 58 -1.42 -2.53 10.94
CA THR A 58 -0.17 -3.20 10.54
C THR A 58 -0.43 -4.67 10.18
N GLU A 59 -1.31 -5.36 10.91
CA GLU A 59 -1.71 -6.74 10.65
C GLU A 59 -2.32 -6.96 9.25
N SER A 60 -2.93 -5.93 8.67
CA SER A 60 -3.47 -5.94 7.31
C SER A 60 -2.38 -5.72 6.24
N LEU A 61 -1.24 -5.14 6.62
CA LEU A 61 -0.14 -4.80 5.70
C LEU A 61 0.98 -5.84 5.66
N ILE A 62 1.11 -6.69 6.70
CA ILE A 62 2.18 -7.69 6.81
C ILE A 62 1.85 -9.04 6.17
N GLN A 63 0.63 -9.23 5.68
CA GLN A 63 0.24 -10.47 5.02
C GLN A 63 1.04 -10.66 3.73
N ASP A 64 1.47 -11.88 3.46
CA ASP A 64 2.15 -12.16 2.20
C ASP A 64 1.14 -12.21 1.04
N TYR A 65 1.59 -11.84 -0.17
CA TYR A 65 0.73 -11.83 -1.37
C TYR A 65 1.52 -12.11 -2.65
N GLU A 66 0.98 -12.93 -3.55
CA GLU A 66 1.70 -13.26 -4.78
C GLU A 66 1.88 -12.05 -5.71
N LEU A 67 3.00 -12.04 -6.44
CA LEU A 67 3.26 -11.03 -7.46
C LEU A 67 2.58 -11.44 -8.76
N LYS A 68 2.05 -10.45 -9.49
CA LYS A 68 1.49 -10.64 -10.83
C LYS A 68 2.56 -10.32 -11.87
N ASN A 69 2.66 -11.18 -12.88
CA ASN A 69 3.51 -10.98 -14.06
C ASN A 69 2.92 -9.88 -14.97
#